data_AF-A0A3D5SE84-F1
#
_entry.id   AF-A0A3D5SE84-F1
#
_cell.length_a   1.000
_cell.length_b   1.000
_cell.length_c   1.000
_cell.angle_alpha   90.00
_cell.angle_beta   90.00
_cell.angle_gamma   90.00
#
_symmetry.space_group_name_H-M   'P 1'
#
loop_
_entity.id
_entity.type
_entity.pdbx_description
1 polymer ?
#
loop_
_entity_poly.entity_id
_entity_poly.type
_entity_poly.pdbx_seq_one_letter_code
_entity_poly.pdbx_strand_id
1 'polypeptide(L)' 'MNKLLQLKLKWLAKLILARYKPELIGVTGSAGKTSATEAIFAVLSSCKRVRRNEKNYNNEIG' A
#
# COMPACT_ATOMS: atom_id res chain seq x y z
N MET A 1 -6.00 -21.39 10.12
CA MET A 1 -5.51 -21.72 8.75
C MET A 1 -4.64 -20.62 8.11
N ASN A 2 -4.61 -19.36 8.59
CA ASN A 2 -4.07 -18.24 7.78
C ASN A 2 -2.79 -17.55 8.29
N LYS A 3 -2.33 -17.77 9.53
CA LYS A 3 -1.13 -17.08 10.07
C LYS A 3 0.14 -17.41 9.30
N LEU A 4 0.29 -18.67 8.88
CA LEU A 4 1.47 -19.13 8.15
C LEU A 4 1.51 -18.53 6.72
N LEU A 5 0.34 -18.37 6.10
CA LEU A 5 0.20 -17.67 4.82
C LEU A 5 0.50 -16.18 4.95
N GLN A 6 -0.13 -15.49 5.92
CA GLN A 6 0.14 -14.07 6.21
C GLN A 6 1.62 -13.82 6.50
N LEU A 7 2.28 -14.70 7.25
CA LEU A 7 3.69 -14.56 7.60
C LEU A 7 4.59 -14.73 6.38
N LYS A 8 4.29 -15.69 5.49
CA LYS A 8 4.98 -15.85 4.20
C LYS A 8 4.77 -14.64 3.29
N LEU A 9 3.53 -14.17 3.13
CA LEU A 9 3.20 -13.01 2.30
C LEU A 9 3.87 -11.74 2.82
N LYS A 10 3.85 -11.51 4.14
CA LYS A 10 4.53 -10.38 4.79
C LYS A 10 6.03 -10.40 4.52
N TRP A 11 6.66 -11.58 4.57
CA TRP A 11 8.08 -11.73 4.24
C TRP A 11 8.36 -11.42 2.77
N LEU A 12 7.56 -11.95 1.84
CA LEU A 12 7.70 -11.67 0.41
C LEU A 12 7.47 -10.18 0.09
N ALA A 13 6.48 -9.55 0.70
CA ALA A 13 6.21 -8.12 0.55
C ALA A 13 7.40 -7.27 1.03
N LYS A 14 7.99 -7.61 2.18
CA LYS A 14 9.21 -6.94 2.68
C LYS A 14 10.38 -7.09 1.73
N LEU A 15 10.58 -8.26 1.12
CA LEU A 15 11.65 -8.48 0.14
C LEU A 15 11.46 -7.60 -1.11
N ILE A 16 10.22 -7.46 -1.59
CA ILE A 16 9.91 -6.57 -2.71
C ILE A 16 10.21 -5.11 -2.36
N LEU A 17 9.78 -4.64 -1.18
CA LEU A 17 10.07 -3.29 -0.72
C LEU A 17 11.57 -3.03 -0.58
N ALA A 18 12.33 -3.99 -0.04
CA ALA A 18 13.78 -3.88 0.10
C ALA A 18 14.51 -3.87 -1.27
N ARG A 19 13.99 -4.60 -2.26
CA ARG A 19 14.54 -4.65 -3.62
C ARG A 19 14.34 -3.34 -4.38
N TYR A 20 13.12 -2.82 -4.38
CA TYR A 20 12.77 -1.65 -5.20
C TYR A 20 12.97 -0.32 -4.48
N LYS A 21 13.08 -0.33 -3.14
CA LYS A 21 13.25 0.85 -2.28
C LYS A 21 12.35 2.03 -2.71
N PRO A 22 11.03 1.82 -2.86
CA PRO A 22 10.14 2.90 -3.26
C PRO A 22 10.00 3.92 -2.13
N GLU A 23 9.59 5.13 -2.50
CA GLU A 23 9.09 6.13 -1.55
C GLU A 23 7.70 5.69 -1.06
N LEU A 24 7.49 5.68 0.27
CA LEU A 24 6.27 5.17 0.90
C LEU A 24 5.48 6.31 1.55
N ILE A 25 4.19 6.40 1.24
CA ILE A 25 3.27 7.38 1.81
C ILE A 25 2.22 6.64 2.65
N GLY A 26 2.25 6.83 3.97
CA GLY A 26 1.28 6.25 4.89
C GLY A 26 0.11 7.18 5.16
N VAL A 27 -1.11 6.75 4.86
CA VAL A 27 -2.35 7.51 5.14
C VAL A 27 -3.09 6.86 6.31
N THR A 28 -3.27 7.61 7.40
CA THR A 28 -3.96 7.16 8.63
C THR A 28 -5.05 8.16 9.04
N GLY A 29 -5.89 7.80 10.01
CA GLY A 29 -6.98 8.64 10.52
C GLY A 29 -8.28 7.85 10.72
N SER A 30 -9.29 8.43 11.37
CA SER A 30 -10.61 7.80 11.54
C SER A 30 -11.44 7.90 10.26
N ALA A 31 -11.53 9.10 9.68
CA ALA A 31 -12.29 9.41 8.47
C ALA A 31 -11.39 9.95 7.33
N GLY A 32 -11.89 9.97 6.09
CA GLY A 32 -11.25 10.65 4.95
C GLY A 32 -10.01 9.96 4.34
N LYS A 33 -9.55 8.83 4.88
CA LYS A 33 -8.37 8.09 4.39
C LYS A 33 -8.42 7.74 2.89
N THR A 34 -9.57 7.25 2.44
CA THR A 34 -9.76 6.88 1.03
C THR A 34 -9.63 8.10 0.14
N SER A 35 -10.41 9.15 0.39
CA SER A 35 -10.37 10.42 -0.35
C SER A 35 -8.99 11.06 -0.36
N ALA A 36 -8.27 11.03 0.77
CA ALA A 36 -6.89 11.52 0.84
C ALA A 36 -5.95 10.70 -0.06
N THR A 37 -6.07 9.37 -0.05
CA THR A 37 -5.27 8.50 -0.93
C THR A 37 -5.56 8.75 -2.41
N GLU A 38 -6.82 9.00 -2.77
CA GLU A 38 -7.21 9.31 -4.15
C GLU A 38 -6.64 10.66 -4.61
N ALA A 39 -6.74 11.69 -3.77
CA ALA A 39 -6.21 13.02 -4.06
C ALA A 39 -4.69 12.98 -4.25
N ILE A 40 -3.96 12.29 -3.35
CA ILE A 40 -2.51 12.09 -3.46
C ILE A 40 -2.17 11.37 -4.77
N PHE A 41 -2.91 10.30 -5.10
CA PHE A 41 -2.69 9.56 -6.34
C PHE A 41 -2.96 10.39 -7.59
N ALA A 42 -4.03 11.19 -7.60
CA ALA A 42 -4.38 12.05 -8.74
C ALA A 42 -3.27 13.06 -9.05
N VAL A 43 -2.66 13.66 -8.03
CA VAL A 43 -1.55 14.61 -8.21
C VAL A 43 -0.27 13.89 -8.64
N LEU A 44 0.15 12.85 -7.91
CA LEU A 44 1.45 12.23 -8.15
C LEU A 44 1.50 11.36 -9.41
N SER A 45 0.36 10.79 -9.84
CA SER A 45 0.30 9.98 -11.07
C SER A 45 0.61 10.79 -12.34
N SER A 46 0.48 12.11 -12.29
CA SER A 46 0.82 13.00 -13.41
C SER A 46 2.33 13.13 -13.65
N CYS A 47 3.16 12.91 -12.63
CA CYS A 47 4.59 13.20 -12.68
C CYS A 47 5.50 12.03 -12.26
N LYS A 48 4.96 11.03 -11.55
CA LYS A 48 5.71 9.86 -11.08
C LYS A 48 4.92 8.58 -11.34
N ARG A 49 5.65 7.45 -11.41
CA ARG A 49 5.05 6.12 -11.42
C ARG A 49 4.65 5.73 -10.00
N VAL A 50 3.37 5.89 -9.69
CA VAL A 50 2.80 5.69 -8.35
C VAL A 50 1.91 4.45 -8.34
N ARG A 51 1.83 3.78 -7.20
CA ARG A 51 0.88 2.70 -6.94
C ARG A 51 0.07 3.04 -5.69
N ARG A 52 -1.22 2.69 -5.73
CA ARG A 52 -2.13 2.71 -4.58
C ARG A 52 -2.85 1.37 -4.49
N ASN A 53 -3.49 1.10 -3.37
CA ASN A 53 -4.35 -0.09 -3.25
C ASN A 53 -5.54 0.07 -4.21
N GLU A 54 -5.76 -0.91 -5.09
CA GLU A 54 -6.79 -0.83 -6.14
C GLU A 54 -8.23 -0.92 -5.61
N LYS A 55 -8.41 -1.56 -4.45
CA LYS A 55 -9.70 -1.77 -3.77
C LYS A 55 -9.51 -1.64 -2.26
N ASN A 56 -10.46 -2.17 -1.49
CA ASN A 56 -10.39 -2.28 -0.02
C ASN A 56 -9.37 -3.34 0.46
N TYR A 57 -8.20 -3.40 -0.17
CA TYR A 57 -7.05 -4.21 0.26
C TYR A 57 -6.31 -3.47 1.36
N ASN A 58 -6.98 -3.25 2.49
CA ASN A 58 -6.44 -2.55 3.67
C ASN A 58 -6.32 -3.46 4.90
N ASN A 59 -6.29 -4.77 4.67
CA ASN A 59 -6.21 -5.79 5.71
C ASN A 59 -4.83 -6.48 5.71
N GLU A 60 -4.65 -7.51 6.54
CA GLU A 60 -3.35 -8.18 6.73
C GLU A 60 -2.83 -8.99 5.53
N ILE A 61 -3.65 -9.16 4.48
CA ILE A 61 -3.33 -9.95 3.28
C ILE A 61 -3.15 -9.05 2.06
N GLY A 62 -3.97 -8.00 1.96
CA GLY A 62 -3.93 -7.01 0.89
C GLY A 62 -2.70 -6.13 0.94
#